data_AF-A0A2Z4IL57-F1
#
_entry.id   AF-A0A2Z4IL57-F1
#
_cell.length_a   1.000
_cell.length_b   1.000
_cell.length_c   1.000
_cell.angle_alpha   90.00
_cell.angle_beta   90.00
_cell.angle_gamma   90.00
#
_symmetry.space_group_name_H-M   'P 1'
#
loop_
_entity.id
_entity.type
_entity.pdbx_description
1 polymer ?
#
loop_
_entity_poly.entity_id
_entity_poly.type
_entity_poly.pdbx_seq_one_letter_code
_entity_poly.pdbx_strand_id
1 'polypeptide(L)'
;MKLFSTNDIPKPIPDQAGNPKGLRTKARASYALGKSLLQLQSVIGEIDHDQCIQFSTGGKWSMHHLLEYLLLKTGPAKVWLTTWTITEEPMRALVDMIRKGLITEINAVLDYRIEKRKPEALQLASNIITNIRLTKCHAKVLVIQNEQWKITVLGSANLSKNPRIEAGVIFTDEKSAKFHAQWIDDTIHGKEVFHGK
;
A
#
# COMPACT_ATOMS: atom_id res chain seq x y z
N MET A 1 -20.65 -27.34 22.54
CA MET A 1 -20.96 -27.44 21.10
C MET A 1 -19.68 -27.15 20.32
N LYS A 2 -19.19 -28.08 19.50
CA LYS A 2 -18.12 -27.78 18.53
C LYS A 2 -18.81 -27.32 17.24
N LEU A 3 -18.67 -26.04 16.91
CA LEU A 3 -19.34 -25.38 15.79
C LEU A 3 -18.76 -25.77 14.42
N PHE A 4 -17.58 -26.40 14.38
CA PHE A 4 -16.93 -26.86 13.16
C PHE A 4 -16.14 -28.16 13.42
N SER A 5 -16.13 -29.05 12.42
CA SER A 5 -15.46 -30.34 12.40
C SER A 5 -14.44 -30.40 11.26
N THR A 6 -13.36 -31.16 11.44
CA THR A 6 -12.42 -31.50 10.34
C THR A 6 -13.09 -32.27 9.21
N ASN A 7 -14.26 -32.85 9.48
CA ASN A 7 -15.07 -33.54 8.48
C ASN A 7 -15.89 -32.56 7.62
N ASP A 8 -15.95 -31.28 8.00
CA ASP A 8 -16.65 -30.24 7.23
C ASP A 8 -15.76 -29.64 6.13
N ILE A 9 -14.52 -30.13 5.97
CA ILE A 9 -13.61 -29.68 4.91
C ILE A 9 -14.15 -30.20 3.57
N PRO A 10 -14.66 -29.33 2.68
CA PRO A 10 -15.12 -29.75 1.37
C PRO A 10 -13.95 -30.35 0.58
N LYS A 11 -14.26 -31.39 -0.22
CA LYS A 11 -13.28 -31.96 -1.15
C LYS A 11 -12.80 -30.86 -2.11
N PRO A 12 -11.53 -30.89 -2.54
CA PRO A 12 -11.01 -29.91 -3.48
C PRO A 12 -11.92 -29.84 -4.71
N ILE A 13 -12.49 -28.66 -4.95
CA ILE A 13 -13.19 -28.40 -6.20
C ILE A 13 -12.09 -28.40 -7.28
N PRO A 14 -12.24 -29.16 -8.38
CA PRO A 14 -11.28 -29.15 -9.47
C PRO A 14 -11.01 -27.72 -9.91
N ASP A 15 -9.72 -27.39 -10.04
CA ASP A 15 -9.24 -26.06 -10.38
C ASP A 15 -9.79 -25.65 -11.76
N GLN A 16 -10.83 -24.82 -11.76
CA GLN A 16 -11.31 -24.12 -12.94
C GLN A 16 -10.97 -22.64 -12.77
N ALA A 17 -9.70 -22.27 -12.95
CA ALA A 17 -9.31 -20.86 -12.98
C ALA A 17 -8.04 -20.63 -13.82
N GLY A 18 -8.04 -19.54 -14.58
CA GLY A 18 -6.94 -19.11 -15.44
C GLY A 18 -5.67 -18.72 -14.67
N ASN A 19 -4.59 -18.48 -15.42
CA ASN A 19 -3.26 -18.27 -14.86
C ASN A 19 -3.20 -17.02 -13.94
N PRO A 20 -2.98 -17.18 -12.62
CA PRO A 20 -2.74 -16.04 -11.73
C PRO A 20 -1.49 -15.29 -12.19
N LYS A 21 -1.56 -13.96 -12.25
CA LYS A 21 -0.42 -13.11 -12.59
C LYS A 21 0.42 -12.86 -11.35
N GLY A 22 1.72 -13.13 -11.44
CA GLY A 22 2.70 -12.82 -10.40
C GLY A 22 4.00 -12.34 -11.03
N LEU A 23 4.69 -11.43 -10.34
CA LEU A 23 6.01 -10.95 -10.75
C LEU A 23 7.09 -11.70 -9.97
N ARG A 24 8.11 -12.23 -10.67
CA ARG A 24 9.34 -12.74 -10.03
C ARG A 24 10.46 -11.71 -10.20
N THR A 25 11.04 -11.30 -9.07
CA THR A 25 12.17 -10.36 -9.01
C THR A 25 13.30 -11.00 -8.21
N LYS A 26 14.56 -10.77 -8.66
CA LYS A 26 15.77 -11.07 -7.88
C LYS A 26 16.21 -9.75 -7.28
N ALA A 27 16.13 -9.62 -5.96
CA ALA A 27 16.51 -8.41 -5.25
C ALA A 27 17.45 -8.75 -4.09
N ARG A 28 18.33 -7.81 -3.73
CA ARG A 28 19.18 -7.95 -2.54
C ARG A 28 18.30 -7.80 -1.30
N ALA A 29 18.27 -8.84 -0.47
CA ALA A 29 17.45 -8.87 0.74
C ALA A 29 18.15 -8.18 1.92
N SER A 30 17.39 -7.35 2.65
CA SER A 30 17.75 -6.85 3.97
C SER A 30 16.53 -6.91 4.91
N TYR A 31 16.78 -6.96 6.22
CA TYR A 31 15.75 -7.13 7.25
C TYR A 31 15.91 -6.10 8.34
N ALA A 32 14.80 -5.56 8.84
CA ALA A 32 14.83 -4.62 9.95
C ALA A 32 13.60 -4.69 10.87
N LEU A 33 13.83 -4.47 12.16
CA LEU A 33 12.83 -4.49 13.22
C LEU A 33 12.90 -3.21 14.05
N GLY A 34 11.78 -2.52 14.23
CA GLY A 34 11.75 -1.41 15.17
C GLY A 34 10.36 -0.98 15.60
N LYS A 35 10.34 -0.21 16.69
CA LYS A 35 9.14 0.05 17.48
C LYS A 35 8.70 1.50 17.45
N SER A 36 9.50 2.48 17.03
CA SER A 36 9.16 3.92 17.12
C SER A 36 9.45 4.69 15.83
N LEU A 37 8.98 5.95 15.73
CA LEU A 37 9.24 6.83 14.59
C LEU A 37 10.73 7.21 14.49
N LEU A 38 11.41 7.47 15.61
CA LEU A 38 12.86 7.67 15.64
C LEU A 38 13.62 6.44 15.14
N GLN A 39 13.05 5.25 15.37
CA GLN A 39 13.58 4.00 14.83
C GLN A 39 13.21 3.76 13.37
N LEU A 40 12.26 4.49 12.76
CA LEU A 40 11.93 4.30 11.35
C LEU A 40 13.17 4.46 10.46
N GLN A 41 13.94 5.52 10.71
CA GLN A 41 15.19 5.76 10.01
C GLN A 41 16.24 4.68 10.32
N SER A 42 16.35 4.24 11.58
CA SER A 42 17.31 3.16 11.94
C SER A 42 16.89 1.79 11.40
N VAL A 43 15.61 1.58 11.12
CA VAL A 43 15.03 0.33 10.63
C VAL A 43 15.17 0.28 9.12
N ILE A 44 14.62 1.26 8.40
CA ILE A 44 14.67 1.23 6.94
C ILE A 44 16.08 1.58 6.44
N GLY A 45 16.80 2.47 7.13
CA GLY A 45 18.13 2.91 6.73
C GLY A 45 18.12 3.72 5.43
N GLU A 46 19.29 3.85 4.82
CA GLU A 46 19.40 4.38 3.47
C GLU A 46 18.81 3.38 2.47
N ILE A 47 18.14 3.92 1.45
CA ILE A 47 17.59 3.15 0.34
C ILE A 47 18.54 3.21 -0.86
N ASP A 48 18.67 2.10 -1.57
CA ASP A 48 19.39 2.03 -2.84
C ASP A 48 18.49 1.35 -3.89
N HIS A 49 18.87 1.40 -5.16
CA HIS A 49 18.14 0.76 -6.25
C HIS A 49 18.21 -0.77 -6.18
N ASP A 50 17.19 -1.44 -6.71
CA ASP A 50 17.11 -2.90 -6.85
C ASP A 50 17.23 -3.71 -5.54
N GLN A 51 16.69 -3.14 -4.45
CA GLN A 51 16.64 -3.75 -3.12
C GLN A 51 15.25 -4.28 -2.77
N CYS A 52 15.24 -5.24 -1.85
CA CYS A 52 14.05 -5.74 -1.16
C CYS A 52 14.29 -5.66 0.35
N ILE A 53 13.60 -4.74 1.01
CA ILE A 53 13.76 -4.44 2.43
C ILE A 53 12.52 -4.92 3.17
N GLN A 54 12.67 -5.93 4.01
CA GLN A 54 11.58 -6.45 4.84
C GLN A 54 11.55 -5.76 6.19
N PHE A 55 10.37 -5.35 6.64
CA PHE A 55 10.21 -4.68 7.92
C PHE A 55 9.01 -5.21 8.71
N SER A 56 9.09 -5.04 10.03
CA SER A 56 7.90 -5.07 10.89
C SER A 56 7.91 -3.91 11.88
N THR A 57 6.71 -3.49 12.27
CA THR A 57 6.49 -2.39 13.22
C THR A 57 5.52 -2.80 14.30
N GLY A 58 5.76 -2.36 15.53
CA GLY A 58 4.85 -2.53 16.66
C GLY A 58 3.69 -1.52 16.70
N GLY A 59 3.39 -0.84 15.59
CA GLY A 59 2.23 0.05 15.48
C GLY A 59 2.41 1.47 16.03
N LYS A 60 3.65 1.94 16.21
CA LYS A 60 3.94 3.35 16.56
C LYS A 60 4.09 4.28 15.36
N TRP A 61 4.24 3.71 14.18
CA TRP A 61 4.19 4.43 12.91
C TRP A 61 3.29 3.65 11.95
N SER A 62 2.87 4.30 10.88
CA SER A 62 1.90 3.74 9.92
C SER A 62 2.26 4.16 8.50
N MET A 63 1.51 3.70 7.50
CA MET A 63 1.86 3.85 6.08
C MET A 63 2.21 5.30 5.67
N HIS A 64 1.52 6.31 6.19
CA HIS A 64 1.79 7.72 5.88
C HIS A 64 3.14 8.23 6.41
N HIS A 65 3.61 7.73 7.56
CA HIS A 65 4.94 8.08 8.08
C HIS A 65 6.04 7.48 7.19
N LEU A 66 5.86 6.24 6.74
CA LEU A 66 6.78 5.60 5.80
C LEU A 66 6.78 6.31 4.45
N LEU A 67 5.60 6.72 3.95
CA LEU A 67 5.49 7.53 2.74
C LEU A 67 6.28 8.84 2.87
N GLU A 68 6.07 9.61 3.94
CA GLU A 68 6.81 10.86 4.15
C GLU A 68 8.32 10.61 4.22
N TYR A 69 8.75 9.58 4.95
CA TYR A 69 10.16 9.18 5.02
C TYR A 69 10.77 8.90 3.64
N LEU A 70 10.07 8.12 2.81
CA LEU A 70 10.54 7.77 1.48
C LEU A 70 10.59 9.01 0.56
N LEU A 71 9.56 9.86 0.58
CA LEU A 71 9.53 11.08 -0.23
C LEU A 71 10.64 12.08 0.15
N LEU A 72 10.98 12.20 1.43
CA LEU A 72 12.10 13.02 1.89
C LEU A 72 13.45 12.53 1.35
N LYS A 73 13.56 11.24 1.01
CA LYS A 73 14.78 10.63 0.45
C LYS A 73 14.79 10.63 -1.08
N THR A 74 13.64 10.40 -1.71
CA THR A 74 13.55 10.28 -3.18
C THR A 74 13.21 11.58 -3.89
N GLY A 75 12.73 12.58 -3.17
CA GLY A 75 12.18 13.81 -3.72
C GLY A 75 10.72 13.70 -4.19
N PRO A 76 10.17 14.79 -4.76
CA PRO A 76 8.79 14.88 -5.23
C PRO A 76 8.39 13.74 -6.16
N ALA A 77 7.19 13.20 -6.00
CA ALA A 77 6.75 12.03 -6.76
C ALA A 77 5.23 11.93 -6.94
N LYS A 78 4.84 11.12 -7.93
CA LYS A 78 3.49 10.58 -8.06
C LYS A 78 3.33 9.40 -7.11
N VAL A 79 2.14 9.28 -6.52
CA VAL A 79 1.83 8.24 -5.53
C VAL A 79 0.61 7.44 -5.97
N TRP A 80 0.73 6.11 -5.98
CA TRP A 80 -0.41 5.20 -6.05
C TRP A 80 -0.62 4.56 -4.70
N LEU A 81 -1.85 4.46 -4.23
CA LEU A 81 -2.14 3.81 -2.96
C LEU A 81 -3.41 2.97 -2.98
N THR A 82 -3.40 1.88 -2.23
CA THR A 82 -4.59 1.11 -1.90
C THR A 82 -4.69 0.90 -0.40
N THR A 83 -5.90 0.88 0.12
CA THR A 83 -6.14 0.58 1.54
C THR A 83 -7.58 0.16 1.78
N TRP A 84 -7.79 -0.63 2.83
CA TRP A 84 -9.13 -1.08 3.21
C TRP A 84 -9.89 -0.07 4.06
N THR A 85 -9.17 0.76 4.81
CA THR A 85 -9.76 1.82 5.64
C THR A 85 -8.84 3.03 5.68
N ILE A 86 -9.43 4.19 5.95
CA ILE A 86 -8.73 5.46 6.15
C ILE A 86 -9.18 6.12 7.47
N THR A 87 -8.34 6.97 8.02
CA THR A 87 -8.71 7.89 9.11
C THR A 87 -8.19 9.30 8.80
N GLU A 88 -8.69 10.29 9.51
CA GLU A 88 -8.37 11.70 9.29
C GLU A 88 -6.87 12.03 9.43
N GLU A 89 -6.20 11.51 10.47
CA GLU A 89 -4.77 11.79 10.75
C GLU A 89 -3.86 11.50 9.53
N PRO A 90 -3.86 10.29 8.92
CA PRO A 90 -3.14 10.04 7.68
C PRO A 90 -3.55 10.92 6.51
N MET A 91 -4.83 11.31 6.40
CA MET A 91 -5.28 12.21 5.33
C MET A 91 -4.71 13.62 5.50
N ARG A 92 -4.62 14.12 6.74
CA ARG A 92 -3.96 15.39 7.04
C ARG A 92 -2.47 15.35 6.73
N ALA A 93 -1.80 14.24 7.03
CA ALA A 93 -0.40 14.05 6.65
C ALA A 93 -0.20 14.13 5.12
N LEU A 94 -1.12 13.56 4.32
CA LEU A 94 -1.10 13.70 2.87
C LEU A 94 -1.28 15.17 2.42
N VAL A 95 -2.21 15.91 3.03
CA VAL A 95 -2.38 17.36 2.76
C VAL A 95 -1.06 18.10 2.98
N ASP A 96 -0.37 17.82 4.09
CA ASP A 96 0.89 18.49 4.42
C ASP A 96 2.00 18.10 3.43
N MET A 97 2.09 16.83 3.02
CA MET A 97 3.04 16.39 2.01
C MET A 97 2.79 17.05 0.64
N ILE A 98 1.53 17.22 0.23
CA ILE A 98 1.17 17.96 -0.98
C ILE A 98 1.59 19.43 -0.86
N ARG A 99 1.30 20.09 0.28
CA ARG A 99 1.68 21.49 0.52
C ARG A 99 3.19 21.71 0.51
N LYS A 100 3.97 20.74 0.99
CA LYS A 100 5.44 20.74 0.94
C LYS A 100 5.99 20.47 -0.47
N GLY A 101 5.13 20.18 -1.46
CA GLY A 101 5.54 19.83 -2.82
C GLY A 101 6.16 18.43 -2.94
N LEU A 102 5.99 17.56 -1.93
CA LEU A 102 6.52 16.19 -1.95
C LEU A 102 5.65 15.23 -2.78
N ILE A 103 4.35 15.49 -2.86
CA ILE A 103 3.42 14.69 -3.66
C ILE A 103 2.90 15.56 -4.80
N THR A 104 3.11 15.10 -6.02
CA THR A 104 2.65 15.79 -7.23
C THR A 104 1.29 15.28 -7.72
N GLU A 105 0.95 14.04 -7.39
CA GLU A 105 -0.27 13.36 -7.85
C GLU A 105 -0.60 12.20 -6.90
N ILE A 106 -1.88 11.94 -6.63
CA ILE A 106 -2.33 10.76 -5.89
C ILE A 106 -3.39 9.98 -6.68
N ASN A 107 -3.12 8.70 -6.90
CA ASN A 107 -3.99 7.74 -7.56
C ASN A 107 -4.39 6.66 -6.54
N ALA A 108 -5.68 6.54 -6.21
CA ALA A 108 -6.10 5.66 -5.12
C ALA A 108 -7.25 4.72 -5.46
N VAL A 109 -7.10 3.46 -5.01
CA VAL A 109 -8.21 2.51 -4.91
C VAL A 109 -8.50 2.27 -3.44
N LEU A 110 -9.69 2.65 -2.99
CA LEU A 110 -10.11 2.51 -1.60
C LEU A 110 -11.25 1.50 -1.49
N ASP A 111 -11.41 0.88 -0.32
CA ASP A 111 -12.56 -0.01 -0.10
C ASP A 111 -13.89 0.76 -0.14
N TYR A 112 -14.86 0.21 -0.85
CA TYR A 112 -16.19 0.81 -1.00
C TYR A 112 -16.93 1.06 0.33
N ARG A 113 -16.60 0.32 1.39
CA ARG A 113 -17.25 0.50 2.70
C ARG A 113 -16.81 1.78 3.42
N ILE A 114 -15.74 2.44 2.97
CA ILE A 114 -15.26 3.69 3.55
C ILE A 114 -16.32 4.78 3.48
N GLU A 115 -17.09 4.85 2.39
CA GLU A 115 -18.19 5.82 2.21
C GLU A 115 -19.17 5.80 3.39
N LYS A 116 -19.52 4.60 3.87
CA LYS A 116 -20.45 4.43 5.00
C LYS A 116 -19.76 4.51 6.36
N ARG A 117 -18.52 4.04 6.47
CA ARG A 117 -17.83 3.86 7.76
C ARG A 117 -17.05 5.10 8.20
N LYS A 118 -16.56 5.89 7.25
CA LYS A 118 -15.62 7.00 7.44
C LYS A 118 -15.90 8.15 6.45
N PRO A 119 -17.14 8.68 6.37
CA PRO A 119 -17.52 9.69 5.37
C PRO A 119 -16.69 10.96 5.46
N GLU A 120 -16.33 11.42 6.66
CA GLU A 120 -15.51 12.63 6.88
C GLU A 120 -14.08 12.46 6.33
N ALA A 121 -13.46 11.31 6.59
CA ALA A 121 -12.14 11.01 6.06
C ALA A 121 -12.18 10.86 4.53
N LEU A 122 -13.26 10.28 3.98
CA LEU A 122 -13.47 10.20 2.54
C LEU A 122 -13.65 11.58 1.92
N GLN A 123 -14.39 12.48 2.55
CA GLN A 123 -14.56 13.85 2.07
C GLN A 123 -13.21 14.56 1.95
N LEU A 124 -12.34 14.43 2.97
CA LEU A 124 -10.99 14.97 2.90
C LEU A 124 -10.16 14.30 1.81
N ALA A 125 -10.24 12.97 1.68
CA ALA A 125 -9.56 12.21 0.66
C ALA A 125 -9.95 12.67 -0.77
N SER A 126 -11.25 12.87 -1.02
CA SER A 126 -11.77 13.32 -2.32
C SER A 126 -11.30 14.72 -2.71
N ASN A 127 -10.87 15.55 -1.76
CA ASN A 127 -10.33 16.88 -2.05
C ASN A 127 -8.83 16.87 -2.40
N ILE A 128 -8.10 15.80 -2.07
CA ILE A 128 -6.64 15.72 -2.24
C ILE A 128 -6.19 14.62 -3.21
N ILE A 129 -7.03 13.61 -3.43
CA ILE A 129 -6.72 12.49 -4.33
C ILE A 129 -7.10 12.88 -5.75
N THR A 130 -6.14 12.80 -6.67
CA THR A 130 -6.31 13.17 -8.09
C THR A 130 -7.29 12.22 -8.78
N ASN A 131 -7.06 10.91 -8.65
CA ASN A 131 -7.97 9.89 -9.20
C ASN A 131 -8.33 8.89 -8.11
N ILE A 132 -9.63 8.73 -7.84
CA ILE A 132 -10.14 7.86 -6.77
C ILE A 132 -11.17 6.87 -7.30
N ARG A 133 -11.03 5.60 -6.91
CA ARG A 133 -12.02 4.55 -7.15
C ARG A 133 -12.36 3.81 -5.89
N LEU A 134 -13.65 3.70 -5.59
CA LEU A 134 -14.17 2.86 -4.52
C LEU A 134 -14.56 1.49 -5.08
N THR A 135 -13.98 0.41 -4.55
CA THR A 135 -14.29 -0.98 -4.95
C THR A 135 -14.02 -1.95 -3.82
N LYS A 136 -14.23 -3.26 -4.01
CA LYS A 136 -13.81 -4.28 -3.03
C LYS A 136 -12.28 -4.34 -3.00
N CYS A 137 -11.65 -3.73 -2.01
CA CYS A 137 -10.19 -3.64 -1.93
C CYS A 137 -9.71 -3.89 -0.50
N HIS A 138 -8.96 -4.99 -0.31
CA HIS A 138 -8.28 -5.26 0.95
C HIS A 138 -6.76 -5.08 0.86
N ALA A 139 -6.22 -4.83 -0.33
CA ALA A 139 -4.80 -4.62 -0.51
C ALA A 139 -4.34 -3.35 0.23
N LYS A 140 -3.08 -3.36 0.71
CA LYS A 140 -2.39 -2.15 1.16
C LYS A 140 -1.07 -2.07 0.41
N VAL A 141 -1.12 -1.29 -0.64
CA VAL A 141 -0.03 -1.09 -1.58
C VAL A 141 0.22 0.39 -1.66
N LEU A 142 1.49 0.77 -1.68
CA LEU A 142 1.94 2.12 -1.93
C LEU A 142 2.97 2.05 -3.06
N VAL A 143 2.85 2.90 -4.08
CA VAL A 143 3.87 3.06 -5.11
C VAL A 143 4.26 4.53 -5.14
N ILE A 144 5.56 4.80 -5.16
CA ILE A 144 6.15 6.14 -5.28
C ILE A 144 6.99 6.13 -6.54
N GLN A 145 6.69 7.04 -7.48
CA GLN A 145 7.39 7.11 -8.75
C GLN A 145 7.73 8.55 -9.14
N ASN A 146 9.00 8.78 -9.45
CA ASN A 146 9.49 9.95 -10.15
C ASN A 146 10.53 9.53 -11.21
N GLU A 147 11.22 10.50 -11.81
CA GLU A 147 12.22 10.24 -12.86
C GLU A 147 13.33 9.30 -12.38
N GLN A 148 13.76 9.46 -11.12
CA GLN A 148 14.89 8.73 -10.55
C GLN A 148 14.44 7.45 -9.85
N TRP A 149 13.40 7.53 -9.01
CA TRP A 149 12.99 6.49 -8.09
C TRP A 149 11.69 5.78 -8.49
N LYS A 150 11.69 4.46 -8.27
CA LYS A 150 10.55 3.57 -8.44
C LYS A 150 10.47 2.69 -7.20
N ILE A 151 9.54 3.00 -6.29
CA ILE A 151 9.42 2.32 -5.01
C ILE A 151 8.04 1.72 -4.88
N THR A 152 7.97 0.47 -4.42
CA THR A 152 6.73 -0.19 -4.02
C THR A 152 6.82 -0.60 -2.56
N VAL A 153 5.77 -0.34 -1.79
CA VAL A 153 5.59 -0.90 -0.45
C VAL A 153 4.36 -1.80 -0.48
N LEU A 154 4.54 -3.05 -0.07
CA LEU A 154 3.44 -3.97 0.23
C LEU A 154 3.41 -4.16 1.74
N GLY A 155 2.25 -4.03 2.36
CA GLY A 155 2.16 -4.20 3.80
C GLY A 155 0.77 -4.59 4.29
N SER A 156 0.69 -4.87 5.59
CA SER A 156 -0.57 -5.14 6.29
C SER A 156 -1.24 -3.87 6.83
N ALA A 157 -0.45 -2.82 7.07
CA ALA A 157 -0.91 -1.56 7.65
C ALA A 157 -1.85 -0.79 6.70
N ASN A 158 -3.02 -0.40 7.19
CA ASN A 158 -3.91 0.50 6.46
C ASN A 158 -3.39 1.94 6.52
N LEU A 159 -3.97 2.82 5.71
CA LEU A 159 -3.80 4.27 5.83
C LEU A 159 -4.66 4.83 6.97
N SER A 160 -4.50 4.25 8.16
CA SER A 160 -5.16 4.61 9.42
C SER A 160 -4.16 4.63 10.57
N LYS A 161 -4.63 4.89 11.79
CA LYS A 161 -3.87 4.55 13.00
C LYS A 161 -3.80 3.02 13.14
N ASN A 162 -2.60 2.44 13.06
CA ASN A 162 -2.39 0.99 13.21
C ASN A 162 -1.67 0.71 14.53
N PRO A 163 -2.37 0.49 15.66
CA PRO A 163 -1.74 0.26 16.96
C PRO A 163 -1.22 -1.19 17.13
N ARG A 164 -1.30 -2.01 16.09
CA ARG A 164 -0.98 -3.44 16.11
C ARG A 164 0.36 -3.69 15.44
N ILE A 165 0.84 -4.92 15.57
CA ILE A 165 2.00 -5.38 14.80
C ILE A 165 1.61 -5.40 13.33
N GLU A 166 2.40 -4.74 12.51
CA GLU A 166 2.27 -4.73 11.06
C GLU A 166 3.58 -5.18 10.44
N ALA A 167 3.50 -5.77 9.25
CA ALA A 167 4.65 -6.19 8.47
C ALA A 167 4.54 -5.66 7.05
N GLY A 168 5.67 -5.55 6.39
CA GLY A 168 5.72 -5.15 5.00
C GLY A 168 7.08 -5.36 4.36
N VAL A 169 7.12 -5.05 3.08
CA VAL A 169 8.30 -5.11 2.24
C VAL A 169 8.34 -3.88 1.35
N ILE A 170 9.53 -3.32 1.18
CA ILE A 170 9.85 -2.23 0.28
C ILE A 170 10.66 -2.82 -0.88
N PHE A 171 10.22 -2.57 -2.10
CA PHE A 171 10.96 -2.84 -3.32
C PHE A 171 11.39 -1.52 -3.95
N THR A 172 12.64 -1.42 -4.37
CA THR A 172 13.19 -0.24 -5.07
C THR A 172 13.52 -0.55 -6.53
N ASP A 173 12.81 -1.53 -7.11
CA ASP A 173 12.95 -1.95 -8.51
C ASP A 173 11.76 -1.47 -9.38
N GLU A 174 12.07 -1.16 -10.64
CA GLU A 174 11.08 -0.65 -11.60
C GLU A 174 9.97 -1.66 -11.91
N LYS A 175 10.27 -2.96 -11.93
CA LYS A 175 9.29 -3.98 -12.32
C LYS A 175 8.16 -4.06 -11.30
N SER A 176 8.50 -4.01 -10.01
CA SER A 176 7.53 -3.97 -8.91
C SER A 176 6.66 -2.72 -9.00
N ALA A 177 7.27 -1.53 -9.16
CA ALA A 177 6.52 -0.28 -9.25
C ALA A 177 5.57 -0.27 -10.45
N LYS A 178 6.05 -0.65 -11.63
CA LYS A 178 5.23 -0.73 -12.84
C LYS A 178 4.09 -1.72 -12.70
N PHE A 179 4.35 -2.92 -12.15
CA PHE A 179 3.32 -3.92 -11.93
C PHE A 179 2.20 -3.39 -11.03
N HIS A 180 2.57 -2.79 -9.89
CA HIS A 180 1.61 -2.32 -8.91
C HIS A 180 0.86 -1.05 -9.34
N ALA A 181 1.54 -0.08 -9.94
CA ALA A 181 0.89 1.11 -10.49
C ALA A 181 -0.11 0.74 -11.59
N GLN A 182 0.27 -0.17 -12.50
CA GLN A 182 -0.57 -0.56 -13.64
C GLN A 182 -1.92 -1.12 -13.22
N TRP A 183 -1.96 -2.11 -12.31
CA TRP A 183 -3.24 -2.71 -11.93
C TRP A 183 -4.09 -1.73 -11.10
N ILE A 184 -3.48 -0.82 -10.34
CA ILE A 184 -4.18 0.25 -9.62
C ILE A 184 -4.82 1.20 -10.63
N ASP A 185 -4.08 1.68 -11.62
CA ASP A 185 -4.60 2.55 -12.68
C ASP A 185 -5.70 1.87 -13.47
N ASP A 186 -5.51 0.62 -13.88
CA ASP A 186 -6.53 -0.13 -14.60
C ASP A 186 -7.82 -0.27 -13.76
N THR A 187 -7.70 -0.47 -12.45
CA THR A 187 -8.84 -0.51 -11.52
C THR A 187 -9.53 0.84 -11.41
N ILE A 188 -8.77 1.93 -11.32
CA ILE A 188 -9.29 3.31 -11.28
C ILE A 188 -10.13 3.59 -12.52
N HIS A 189 -9.64 3.20 -13.69
CA HIS A 189 -10.30 3.39 -14.98
C HIS A 189 -11.37 2.33 -15.29
N GLY A 190 -11.72 1.47 -14.32
CA GLY A 190 -12.80 0.49 -14.47
C GLY A 190 -12.50 -0.64 -15.47
N LYS A 191 -11.23 -0.88 -15.81
CA LYS A 191 -10.84 -2.01 -16.65
C LYS A 191 -10.95 -3.32 -15.87
N GLU A 192 -11.16 -4.41 -16.59
CA GLU A 192 -11.15 -5.75 -16.02
C GLU A 192 -9.70 -6.18 -15.72
N VAL A 193 -9.27 -5.92 -14.49
CA VAL A 193 -7.89 -6.19 -14.04
C VAL A 193 -7.71 -7.64 -13.64
N PHE A 194 -8.58 -8.10 -12.75
CA PHE A 194 -8.60 -9.45 -12.23
C PHE A 194 -9.52 -10.25 -13.13
N HIS A 195 -8.90 -11.03 -14.03
CA HIS A 195 -9.64 -11.91 -14.90
C HIS A 195 -10.27 -12.98 -14.02
N GLY A 196 -11.59 -12.92 -13.92
CA GLY A 196 -12.40 -14.02 -13.43
C GLY A 196 -13.29 -14.47 -14.57
N LYS A 197 -13.40 -15.78 -14.76
CA LYS A 197 -14.71 -16.36 -14.97
C LYS A 197 -15.01 -17.17 -13.73
#